data_AF-A0A7V6W3T5-F1
#
_entry.id   AF-A0A7V6W3T5-F1
#
_cell.length_a   1.000
_cell.length_b   1.000
_cell.length_c   1.000
_cell.angle_alpha   90.00
_cell.angle_beta   90.00
_cell.angle_gamma   90.00
#
_symmetry.space_group_name_H-M   'P 1'
#
loop_
_entity.id
_entity.type
_entity.pdbx_description
1 polymer ?
#
loop_
_entity_poly.entity_id
_entity_poly.type
_entity_poly.pdbx_seq_one_letter_code
_entity_poly.pdbx_strand_id
1 'polypeptide(L)'
;MRLVELSLSEFEDFASNHPLRSYAQSPAYAKFMGEQGFSYDYIGYDDNGTIIAASLILYKRIGGFQKYAYAPKGFLIDFYNQELVEKFSRDLIKRLKEKGIVFLKINPEIIIGEVKYTDYFTTNYNKNVKIIDDLKDIKYKRRREVEALDFIFPRINGYIDLKKYKQDKLSKDLIKKINYA
;
A
#
# COMPACT_ATOMS: atom_id res chain seq x y z
N MET A 1 -21.80 -0.76 6.84
CA MET A 1 -20.43 -0.20 6.68
C MET A 1 -20.28 1.15 7.36
N ARG A 2 -19.28 1.30 8.24
CA ARG A 2 -18.90 2.57 8.89
C ARG A 2 -17.40 2.60 9.21
N LEU A 3 -16.82 3.79 9.26
CA LEU A 3 -15.46 3.96 9.75
C LEU A 3 -15.39 3.83 11.26
N VAL A 4 -14.36 3.12 11.71
CA VAL A 4 -14.01 2.98 13.13
C VAL A 4 -12.53 3.26 13.32
N GLU A 5 -12.16 3.68 14.52
CA GLU A 5 -10.76 3.64 14.96
C GLU A 5 -10.53 2.29 15.62
N LEU A 6 -9.43 1.63 15.26
CA LEU A 6 -9.04 0.33 15.79
C LEU A 6 -8.01 0.53 16.91
N SER A 7 -8.10 -0.28 17.94
CA SER A 7 -7.00 -0.46 18.88
C SER A 7 -5.78 -1.06 18.18
N LEU A 8 -4.63 -0.97 18.84
CA LEU A 8 -3.38 -1.56 18.34
C LEU A 8 -3.55 -3.06 18.05
N SER A 9 -4.17 -3.81 18.96
CA SER A 9 -4.38 -5.25 18.83
C SER A 9 -5.34 -5.59 17.69
N GLU A 10 -6.48 -4.89 17.58
CA GLU A 10 -7.44 -5.15 16.50
C GLU A 10 -6.83 -4.88 15.11
N PHE A 11 -6.03 -3.83 14.98
CA PHE A 11 -5.34 -3.54 13.74
C PHE A 11 -4.24 -4.56 13.44
N GLU A 12 -3.44 -4.95 14.42
CA GLU A 12 -2.37 -5.95 14.25
C GLU A 12 -2.94 -7.30 13.82
N ASP A 13 -4.04 -7.74 14.45
CA ASP A 13 -4.73 -8.98 14.12
C ASP A 13 -5.26 -8.94 12.68
N PHE A 14 -5.94 -7.85 12.28
CA PHE A 14 -6.42 -7.71 10.90
C PHE A 14 -5.25 -7.67 9.90
N ALA A 15 -4.24 -6.84 10.18
CA ALA A 15 -3.14 -6.60 9.26
C ALA A 15 -2.27 -7.83 9.04
N SER A 16 -2.02 -8.63 10.08
CA SER A 16 -1.21 -9.85 9.99
C SER A 16 -1.88 -10.95 9.16
N ASN A 17 -3.22 -10.97 9.12
CA ASN A 17 -4.00 -11.97 8.40
C ASN A 17 -4.40 -11.54 6.98
N HIS A 18 -4.28 -10.25 6.63
CA HIS A 18 -4.68 -9.76 5.31
C HIS A 18 -3.73 -10.21 4.18
N PRO A 19 -4.23 -10.57 2.98
CA PRO A 19 -3.37 -10.96 1.85
C PRO A 19 -2.38 -9.89 1.39
N LEU A 20 -2.77 -8.61 1.51
CA LEU A 20 -1.91 -7.45 1.20
C LEU A 20 -1.09 -6.96 2.40
N ARG A 21 -0.92 -7.78 3.45
CA ARG A 21 -0.13 -7.40 4.62
C ARG A 21 1.23 -6.84 4.23
N SER A 22 1.68 -5.84 4.97
CA SER A 22 2.94 -5.18 4.71
C SER A 22 3.56 -4.70 6.01
N TYR A 23 4.89 -4.68 6.09
CA TYR A 23 5.58 -4.07 7.22
C TYR A 23 5.14 -2.61 7.42
N ALA A 24 4.81 -1.89 6.35
CA ALA A 24 4.38 -0.49 6.41
C ALA A 24 2.92 -0.32 6.88
N GLN A 25 2.18 -1.41 7.06
CA GLN A 25 0.84 -1.45 7.65
C GLN A 25 0.89 -2.25 8.97
N SER A 26 1.89 -1.99 9.82
CA SER A 26 2.07 -2.65 11.12
C SER A 26 2.20 -1.64 12.27
N PRO A 27 1.89 -2.03 13.52
CA PRO A 27 2.11 -1.17 14.68
C PRO A 27 3.57 -0.78 14.89
N ALA A 28 4.51 -1.68 14.60
CA ALA A 28 5.94 -1.39 14.69
C ALA A 28 6.35 -0.26 13.75
N TYR A 29 5.83 -0.25 12.53
CA TYR A 29 6.08 0.83 11.57
C TYR A 29 5.41 2.14 11.97
N ALA A 30 4.19 2.08 12.54
CA ALA A 30 3.54 3.26 13.10
C ALA A 30 4.39 3.92 14.18
N LYS A 31 4.91 3.12 15.13
CA LYS A 31 5.83 3.58 16.18
C LYS A 31 7.09 4.23 15.59
N PHE A 32 7.74 3.55 14.65
CA PHE A 32 8.93 4.10 13.97
C PHE A 32 8.64 5.44 13.30
N MET A 33 7.52 5.55 12.56
CA MET A 33 7.13 6.81 11.91
C MET A 33 6.76 7.90 12.94
N GLY A 34 6.25 7.50 14.10
CA GLY A 34 6.09 8.35 15.29
C GLY A 34 7.38 9.07 15.66
N GLU A 35 8.48 8.33 15.75
CA GLU A 35 9.82 8.87 16.03
C GLU A 35 10.31 9.81 14.91
N GLN A 36 9.79 9.65 13.68
CA GLN A 36 10.06 10.52 12.52
C GLN A 36 9.11 11.74 12.42
N GLY A 37 8.37 12.02 13.50
CA GLY A 37 7.49 13.19 13.62
C GLY A 37 6.15 13.05 12.91
N PHE A 38 5.69 11.82 12.63
CA PHE A 38 4.33 11.56 12.20
C PHE A 38 3.43 11.29 13.40
N SER A 39 2.18 11.75 13.36
CA SER A 39 1.13 11.13 14.17
C SER A 39 0.42 10.06 13.35
N TYR A 40 -0.35 9.18 13.97
CA TYR A 40 -1.02 8.10 13.24
C TYR A 40 -2.32 7.65 13.90
N ASP A 41 -3.23 7.13 13.07
CA ASP A 41 -4.43 6.42 13.51
C ASP A 41 -4.47 5.05 12.83
N TYR A 42 -5.02 4.04 13.51
CA TYR A 42 -5.44 2.79 12.88
C TYR A 42 -6.90 2.87 12.55
N ILE A 43 -7.22 2.74 11.27
CA ILE A 43 -8.58 2.90 10.76
C ILE A 43 -9.10 1.56 10.30
N GLY A 44 -10.33 1.23 10.69
CA GLY A 44 -11.08 0.09 10.19
C GLY A 44 -12.35 0.51 9.45
N TYR A 45 -12.87 -0.40 8.63
CA TYR A 45 -14.20 -0.31 8.05
C TYR A 45 -15.03 -1.51 8.53
N ASP A 46 -15.97 -1.20 9.40
CA ASP A 46 -16.84 -2.17 10.06
C ASP A 46 -18.10 -2.38 9.23
N ASP A 47 -18.41 -3.64 8.93
CA ASP A 47 -19.68 -4.07 8.37
C ASP A 47 -20.31 -5.11 9.28
N ASN A 48 -21.33 -4.69 10.03
CA ASN A 48 -22.09 -5.51 10.97
C ASN A 48 -21.21 -6.28 11.98
N GLY A 49 -20.20 -5.63 12.54
CA GLY A 49 -19.28 -6.20 13.54
C GLY A 49 -18.06 -6.89 12.94
N THR A 50 -17.93 -6.92 11.60
CA THR A 50 -16.78 -7.50 10.92
C THR A 50 -15.96 -6.39 10.27
N ILE A 51 -14.66 -6.34 10.57
CA ILE A 51 -13.74 -5.43 9.86
C ILE A 51 -13.45 -6.01 8.47
N ILE A 52 -13.82 -5.27 7.42
CA ILE A 52 -13.67 -5.68 6.02
C ILE A 52 -12.58 -4.89 5.27
N ALA A 53 -12.06 -3.84 5.89
CA ALA A 53 -10.90 -3.09 5.42
C ALA A 53 -10.22 -2.43 6.60
N ALA A 54 -8.90 -2.23 6.51
CA ALA A 54 -8.16 -1.44 7.49
C ALA A 54 -7.00 -0.68 6.86
N SER A 55 -6.51 0.36 7.56
CA SER A 55 -5.24 0.97 7.22
C SER A 55 -4.62 1.75 8.37
N LEU A 56 -3.29 1.67 8.48
CA LEU A 56 -2.48 2.66 9.17
C LEU A 56 -2.46 3.95 8.35
N ILE A 57 -2.98 5.03 8.94
CA ILE A 57 -2.97 6.37 8.37
C ILE A 57 -1.98 7.22 9.15
N LEU A 58 -0.91 7.65 8.48
CA LEU A 58 0.09 8.58 9.01
C LEU A 58 -0.29 10.02 8.69
N TYR A 59 0.05 10.95 9.57
CA TYR A 59 -0.19 12.38 9.39
C TYR A 59 1.09 13.18 9.61
N LYS A 60 1.35 14.17 8.76
CA LYS A 60 2.49 15.08 8.93
C LYS A 60 2.17 16.48 8.41
N ARG A 61 2.77 17.49 9.04
CA ARG A 61 2.66 18.90 8.62
C ARG A 61 3.52 19.12 7.37
N ILE A 62 3.01 19.93 6.44
CA ILE A 62 3.72 20.34 5.21
C ILE A 62 3.99 21.84 5.13
N GLY A 63 3.47 22.62 6.07
CA GLY A 63 3.68 24.06 6.14
C GLY A 63 2.52 24.74 6.88
N GLY A 64 2.84 25.69 7.76
CA GLY A 64 1.84 26.37 8.59
C GLY A 64 0.92 25.39 9.34
N PHE A 65 -0.39 25.55 9.16
CA PHE A 65 -1.42 24.68 9.75
C PHE A 65 -1.81 23.48 8.88
N GLN A 66 -1.22 23.34 7.68
CA GLN A 66 -1.61 22.30 6.72
C GLN A 66 -0.95 20.96 7.05
N LYS A 67 -1.76 19.90 7.00
CA LYS A 67 -1.33 18.51 7.21
C LYS A 67 -1.76 17.65 6.03
N TYR A 68 -0.97 16.62 5.73
CA TYR A 68 -1.36 15.57 4.80
C TYR A 68 -1.50 14.23 5.53
N ALA A 69 -2.32 13.34 4.96
CA ALA A 69 -2.42 11.96 5.38
C ALA A 69 -1.71 11.04 4.39
N TYR A 70 -1.19 9.92 4.87
CA TYR A 70 -0.50 8.92 4.08
C TYR A 70 -0.81 7.51 4.57
N ALA A 71 -1.29 6.64 3.67
CA ALA A 71 -1.42 5.21 3.89
C ALA A 71 -0.29 4.45 3.16
N PRO A 72 0.87 4.23 3.78
CA PRO A 72 2.01 3.59 3.13
C PRO A 72 1.74 2.13 2.85
N LYS A 73 1.86 1.69 1.59
CA LYS A 73 1.54 0.31 1.15
C LYS A 73 0.10 -0.14 1.43
N GLY A 74 -0.76 0.79 1.85
CA GLY A 74 -2.17 0.55 2.11
C GLY A 74 -3.07 0.97 0.94
N PHE A 75 -4.37 0.74 1.05
CA PHE A 75 -5.07 0.15 2.20
C PHE A 75 -4.95 -1.38 2.26
N LEU A 76 -5.29 -1.97 3.39
CA LEU A 76 -5.57 -3.40 3.51
C LEU A 76 -7.05 -3.62 3.22
N ILE A 77 -7.38 -3.75 1.94
CA ILE A 77 -8.73 -3.83 1.40
C ILE A 77 -8.73 -4.74 0.16
N ASP A 78 -9.87 -5.34 -0.17
CA ASP A 78 -10.04 -6.00 -1.47
C ASP A 78 -10.22 -4.95 -2.58
N PHE A 79 -9.14 -4.67 -3.30
CA PHE A 79 -9.15 -3.73 -4.42
C PHE A 79 -9.96 -4.20 -5.64
N TYR A 80 -10.40 -5.46 -5.69
CA TYR A 80 -11.32 -5.91 -6.73
C TYR A 80 -12.78 -5.58 -6.40
N ASN A 81 -13.09 -5.29 -5.13
CA ASN A 81 -14.40 -4.82 -4.73
C ASN A 81 -14.49 -3.29 -4.85
N GLN A 82 -14.86 -2.81 -6.04
CA GLN A 82 -14.90 -1.39 -6.35
C GLN A 82 -15.85 -0.61 -5.42
N GLU A 83 -17.01 -1.17 -5.09
CA GLU A 83 -17.97 -0.55 -4.18
C GLU A 83 -17.37 -0.36 -2.77
N LEU A 84 -16.66 -1.37 -2.26
CA LEU A 84 -15.99 -1.31 -0.98
C LEU A 84 -14.88 -0.24 -0.97
N VAL A 85 -14.03 -0.21 -1.99
CA VAL A 85 -12.95 0.78 -2.13
C VAL A 85 -13.51 2.20 -2.22
N GLU A 86 -14.58 2.39 -2.98
CA GLU A 86 -15.26 3.69 -3.11
C GLU A 86 -15.83 4.15 -1.77
N LYS A 87 -16.63 3.30 -1.11
CA LYS A 87 -17.28 3.61 0.15
C LYS A 87 -16.25 3.92 1.25
N PHE A 88 -15.23 3.07 1.40
CA PHE A 88 -14.13 3.29 2.35
C PHE A 88 -13.39 4.60 2.07
N SER A 89 -13.00 4.83 0.81
CA SER A 89 -12.25 6.04 0.43
C SER A 89 -13.07 7.30 0.66
N ARG A 90 -14.35 7.31 0.28
CA ARG A 90 -15.25 8.46 0.45
C ARG A 90 -15.41 8.82 1.93
N ASP A 91 -15.71 7.84 2.77
CA ASP A 91 -15.91 8.06 4.20
C ASP A 91 -14.60 8.51 4.86
N LEU A 92 -13.46 7.93 4.45
CA LEU A 92 -12.14 8.29 4.97
C LEU A 92 -11.79 9.73 4.60
N ILE A 93 -11.94 10.10 3.32
CA ILE A 93 -11.70 11.45 2.84
C ILE A 93 -12.58 12.46 3.57
N LYS A 94 -13.85 12.13 3.84
CA LYS A 94 -14.75 13.00 4.63
C LYS A 94 -14.17 13.27 6.02
N ARG A 95 -13.80 12.23 6.78
CA ARG A 95 -13.20 12.37 8.11
C ARG A 95 -11.85 13.11 8.08
N LEU A 96 -11.03 12.87 7.05
CA LEU A 96 -9.75 13.57 6.88
C LEU A 96 -9.95 15.08 6.64
N LYS A 97 -10.95 15.46 5.84
CA LYS A 97 -11.30 16.88 5.63
C LYS A 97 -11.71 17.57 6.92
N GLU A 98 -12.52 16.90 7.76
CA GLU A 98 -12.91 17.40 9.09
C GLU A 98 -11.70 17.60 10.01
N LYS A 99 -10.64 16.79 9.87
CA LYS A 99 -9.34 16.94 10.57
C LYS A 99 -8.40 17.98 9.92
N GLY A 100 -8.85 18.74 8.91
CA GLY A 100 -8.04 19.75 8.21
C GLY A 100 -6.93 19.17 7.33
N ILE A 101 -7.05 17.91 6.91
CA ILE A 101 -6.09 17.26 6.03
C ILE A 101 -6.30 17.70 4.59
N VAL A 102 -5.24 18.17 3.93
CA VAL A 102 -5.34 18.73 2.57
C VAL A 102 -5.37 17.67 1.48
N PHE A 103 -4.71 16.53 1.68
CA PHE A 103 -4.74 15.39 0.76
C PHE A 103 -4.39 14.08 1.46
N LEU A 104 -4.88 12.99 0.88
CA LEU A 104 -4.50 11.63 1.21
C LEU A 104 -3.60 11.07 0.11
N LYS A 105 -2.44 10.56 0.49
CA LYS A 105 -1.56 9.77 -0.38
C LYS A 105 -1.72 8.29 -0.07
N ILE A 106 -1.71 7.44 -1.09
CA ILE A 106 -1.68 5.97 -0.97
C ILE A 106 -0.66 5.39 -1.95
N ASN A 107 -0.15 4.19 -1.67
CA ASN A 107 0.69 3.43 -2.59
C ASN A 107 0.49 1.91 -2.40
N PRO A 108 -0.68 1.35 -2.73
CA PRO A 108 -0.97 -0.06 -2.44
C PRO A 108 0.06 -1.00 -3.09
N GLU A 109 0.46 -2.04 -2.36
CA GLU A 109 1.47 -3.01 -2.79
C GLU A 109 0.86 -4.05 -3.75
N ILE A 110 0.53 -3.64 -4.97
CA ILE A 110 -0.13 -4.50 -5.97
C ILE A 110 0.73 -4.62 -7.22
N ILE A 111 1.11 -5.85 -7.56
CA ILE A 111 1.87 -6.16 -8.78
C ILE A 111 0.92 -6.03 -9.98
N ILE A 112 1.16 -5.04 -10.83
CA ILE A 112 0.35 -4.79 -12.06
C ILE A 112 0.94 -5.40 -13.32
N GLY A 113 2.18 -5.91 -13.27
CA GLY A 113 2.85 -6.46 -14.44
C GLY A 113 4.29 -6.85 -14.15
N GLU A 114 4.88 -7.60 -15.08
CA GLU A 114 6.29 -7.99 -15.08
C GLU A 114 7.07 -7.06 -16.01
N VAL A 115 8.21 -6.56 -15.54
CA VAL A 115 9.12 -5.74 -16.35
C VAL A 115 10.23 -6.64 -16.88
N LYS A 116 10.41 -6.67 -18.20
CA LYS A 116 11.52 -7.36 -18.87
C LYS A 116 12.53 -6.35 -19.38
N TYR A 117 13.81 -6.72 -19.28
CA TYR A 117 14.92 -6.00 -19.90
C TYR A 117 15.57 -6.92 -20.94
N THR A 118 15.44 -6.54 -22.21
CA THR A 118 16.15 -7.17 -23.33
C THR A 118 17.06 -6.15 -24.01
N ASP A 119 16.56 -4.93 -24.26
CA ASP A 119 17.32 -3.74 -24.69
C ASP A 119 16.64 -2.42 -24.23
N TYR A 120 15.33 -2.47 -24.01
CA TYR A 120 14.47 -1.43 -23.42
C TYR A 120 13.53 -2.09 -22.40
N PHE A 121 13.04 -1.32 -21.43
CA PHE A 121 12.08 -1.82 -20.45
C PHE A 121 10.70 -2.02 -21.11
N THR A 122 10.23 -3.26 -21.13
CA THR A 122 8.85 -3.60 -21.54
C THR A 122 8.07 -4.13 -20.35
N THR A 123 6.83 -3.69 -20.20
CA THR A 123 5.94 -4.14 -19.12
C THR A 123 4.85 -5.04 -19.68
N ASN A 124 4.82 -6.29 -19.25
CA ASN A 124 3.70 -7.20 -19.50
C ASN A 124 2.67 -7.05 -18.38
N TYR A 125 1.62 -6.27 -18.62
CA TYR A 125 0.59 -6.01 -17.62
C TYR A 125 -0.29 -7.22 -17.36
N ASN A 126 -0.68 -7.41 -16.10
CA ASN A 126 -1.70 -8.36 -15.69
C ASN A 126 -3.04 -7.64 -15.43
N LYS A 127 -4.08 -8.39 -15.04
CA LYS A 127 -5.43 -7.86 -14.80
C LYS A 127 -5.50 -6.74 -13.74
N ASN A 128 -4.53 -6.65 -12.83
CA ASN A 128 -4.50 -5.67 -11.74
C ASN A 128 -4.26 -4.26 -12.25
N VAL A 129 -3.79 -4.09 -13.49
CA VAL A 129 -3.63 -2.77 -14.11
C VAL A 129 -4.93 -1.96 -14.11
N LYS A 130 -6.10 -2.64 -14.17
CA LYS A 130 -7.43 -2.01 -14.09
C LYS A 130 -7.66 -1.24 -12.79
N ILE A 131 -7.04 -1.65 -11.69
CA ILE A 131 -7.17 -0.97 -10.38
C ILE A 131 -6.71 0.50 -10.48
N ILE A 132 -5.78 0.81 -11.39
CA ILE A 132 -5.38 2.20 -11.63
C ILE A 132 -6.55 3.03 -12.13
N ASP A 133 -7.38 2.47 -13.01
CA ASP A 133 -8.54 3.17 -13.57
C ASP A 133 -9.67 3.24 -12.54
N ASP A 134 -9.91 2.16 -11.79
CA ASP A 134 -10.89 2.13 -10.70
C ASP A 134 -10.60 3.20 -9.64
N LEU A 135 -9.32 3.42 -9.32
CA LEU A 135 -8.89 4.49 -8.41
C LEU A 135 -9.07 5.89 -9.03
N LYS A 136 -8.87 6.06 -10.35
CA LYS A 136 -9.13 7.34 -11.03
C LYS A 136 -10.61 7.70 -11.02
N ASP A 137 -11.49 6.71 -11.20
CA ASP A 137 -12.94 6.90 -11.21
C ASP A 137 -13.43 7.53 -9.88
N ILE A 138 -12.83 7.10 -8.76
CA ILE A 138 -13.09 7.67 -7.43
C ILE A 138 -12.16 8.86 -7.07
N LYS A 139 -11.60 9.53 -8.08
CA LYS A 139 -10.84 10.79 -8.00
C LYS A 139 -9.42 10.71 -7.41
N TYR A 140 -8.83 9.52 -7.23
CA TYR A 140 -7.39 9.46 -6.97
C TYR A 140 -6.60 9.90 -8.21
N LYS A 141 -5.54 10.67 -7.97
CA LYS A 141 -4.62 11.12 -9.03
C LYS A 141 -3.32 10.34 -8.92
N ARG A 142 -2.93 9.66 -10.00
CA ARG A 142 -1.64 8.97 -10.06
C ARG A 142 -0.50 9.99 -10.14
N ARG A 143 0.42 9.98 -9.16
CA ARG A 143 1.64 10.79 -9.21
C ARG A 143 2.52 10.31 -10.36
N ARG A 144 2.98 11.24 -11.20
CA ARG A 144 3.99 10.97 -12.23
C ARG A 144 5.36 10.87 -11.58
N GLU A 145 6.16 9.91 -12.02
CA GLU A 145 7.58 9.83 -11.65
C GLU A 145 8.32 10.79 -12.60
N VAL A 146 8.96 11.81 -12.04
CA VAL A 146 9.67 12.82 -12.82
C VAL A 146 11.12 12.38 -13.07
N GLU A 147 11.75 11.79 -12.05
CA GLU A 147 13.08 11.20 -12.12
C GLU A 147 13.02 9.72 -11.69
N ALA A 148 13.92 8.91 -12.23
CA ALA A 148 13.98 7.49 -11.89
C ALA A 148 14.23 7.32 -10.39
N LEU A 149 13.33 6.60 -9.70
CA LEU A 149 13.40 6.29 -8.26
C LEU A 149 13.14 7.50 -7.33
N ASP A 150 12.45 8.55 -7.79
CA ASP A 150 12.01 9.71 -6.96
C ASP A 150 10.89 9.37 -5.94
N PHE A 151 10.46 8.11 -5.88
CA PHE A 151 9.53 7.66 -4.86
C PHE A 151 10.28 7.03 -3.69
N ILE A 152 9.88 7.42 -2.47
CA ILE A 152 10.29 6.76 -1.21
C ILE A 152 10.16 5.24 -1.31
N PHE A 153 9.10 4.77 -1.99
CA PHE A 153 8.95 3.37 -2.37
C PHE A 153 9.05 3.24 -3.90
N PRO A 154 10.06 2.54 -4.43
CA PRO A 154 10.21 2.36 -5.86
C PRO A 154 9.04 1.57 -6.44
N ARG A 155 8.65 1.89 -7.69
CA ARG A 155 7.55 1.19 -8.38
C ARG A 155 7.95 -0.16 -8.96
N ILE A 156 9.24 -0.32 -9.28
CA ILE A 156 9.81 -1.56 -9.80
C ILE A 156 10.62 -2.18 -8.67
N ASN A 157 10.30 -3.43 -8.33
CA ASN A 157 10.96 -4.19 -7.28
C ASN A 157 11.30 -5.58 -7.79
N GLY A 158 12.39 -6.16 -7.28
CA GLY A 158 12.66 -7.58 -7.44
C GLY A 158 11.64 -8.39 -6.65
N TYR A 159 10.94 -9.32 -7.30
CA TYR A 159 9.94 -10.17 -6.66
C TYR A 159 10.21 -11.64 -7.00
N ILE A 160 10.27 -12.48 -5.98
CA ILE A 160 10.42 -13.94 -6.13
C ILE A 160 9.23 -14.60 -5.46
N ASP A 161 8.42 -15.31 -6.25
CA ASP A 161 7.34 -16.14 -5.72
C ASP A 161 7.91 -17.44 -5.14
N LEU A 162 8.13 -17.46 -3.83
CA LEU A 162 8.70 -18.62 -3.13
C LEU A 162 7.86 -19.90 -3.26
N LYS A 163 6.56 -19.80 -3.54
CA LYS A 163 5.71 -20.98 -3.77
C LYS A 163 6.00 -21.65 -5.12
N LYS A 164 6.50 -20.88 -6.09
CA LYS A 164 6.85 -21.34 -7.45
C LYS A 164 8.36 -21.45 -7.68
N TYR A 165 9.14 -20.85 -6.78
CA TYR A 165 10.60 -20.82 -6.85
C TYR A 165 11.18 -22.24 -6.80
N LYS A 166 12.15 -22.51 -7.66
CA LYS A 166 12.95 -23.73 -7.61
C LYS A 166 14.41 -23.37 -7.93
N GLN A 167 15.32 -23.67 -7.02
CA GLN A 167 16.74 -23.30 -7.13
C GLN A 167 17.44 -23.98 -8.32
N ASP A 168 17.02 -25.19 -8.67
CA ASP A 168 17.51 -25.97 -9.82
C ASP A 168 17.17 -25.33 -11.18
N LYS A 169 16.22 -24.39 -11.22
CA LYS A 169 15.87 -23.62 -12.43
C LYS A 169 16.75 -22.38 -12.64
N LEU A 170 17.64 -22.07 -11.71
CA LEU A 170 18.60 -20.96 -11.87
C LEU A 170 19.71 -21.33 -12.86
N SER A 171 20.40 -20.33 -13.40
CA SER A 171 21.57 -20.58 -14.24
C SER A 171 22.68 -21.28 -13.45
N LYS A 172 23.45 -22.16 -14.10
CA LYS A 172 24.57 -22.89 -13.47
C LYS A 172 25.55 -21.94 -12.78
N ASP A 173 25.83 -20.79 -13.40
CA ASP A 173 26.72 -19.77 -12.84
C ASP A 173 26.18 -19.17 -11.55
N LEU A 174 24.87 -18.91 -11.48
CA LEU A 174 24.23 -18.38 -10.27
C LEU A 174 24.19 -19.44 -9.16
N ILE A 175 23.85 -20.69 -9.50
CA ILE A 175 23.89 -21.82 -8.55
C ILE A 175 25.29 -21.97 -7.97
N LYS A 176 26.33 -21.89 -8.82
CA LYS A 176 27.72 -21.91 -8.37
C LYS A 176 27.95 -20.78 -7.36
N LYS A 177 27.66 -19.52 -7.68
CA LYS A 177 27.85 -18.39 -6.74
C LYS A 177 27.13 -18.56 -5.41
N ILE A 178 25.90 -19.11 -5.42
CA ILE A 178 25.13 -19.38 -4.18
C ILE A 178 25.84 -20.44 -3.33
N ASN A 179 26.35 -21.52 -3.93
CA ASN A 179 26.97 -22.62 -3.19
C ASN A 179 28.37 -22.29 -2.64
N TYR A 180 29.00 -21.21 -3.10
CA TYR A 180 30.29 -20.73 -2.60
C TYR A 180 30.14 -19.63 -1.53
N ALA A 181 28.92 -19.17 -1.22
CA ALA A 181 28.61 -18.20 -0.19
C ALA A 181 28.19 -18.88 1.13
#